data_AF-A0A5K1ET58-F1
#
_entry.id   AF-A0A5K1ET58-F1
#
_cell.length_a   1.000
_cell.length_b   1.000
_cell.length_c   1.000
_cell.angle_alpha   90.00
_cell.angle_beta   90.00
_cell.angle_gamma   90.00
#
_symmetry.space_group_name_H-M   'P 1'
#
loop_
_entity.id
_entity.type
_entity.pdbx_description
1 polymer ?
#
loop_
_entity_poly.entity_id
_entity_poly.type
_entity_poly.pdbx_seq_one_letter_code
_entity_poly.pdbx_strand_id
1 'polypeptide(L)'
;ALHSLGLRKFAIAGVGPLGCIPNQLAKEDVRNGSSCAARVNDMAILFNNGLASLVNDLNSNHSDAAFTYIDVYRIVGEMLNSPATY
;
A
#
# COMPACT_ATOMS: atom_id res chain seq x y z
N ALA A 1 -4.10 10.00 -18.80
CA ALA A 1 -4.77 9.06 -19.72
C ALA A 1 -6.21 8.74 -19.29
N LEU A 2 -6.46 8.19 -18.09
CA LEU A 2 -7.85 7.89 -17.67
C LEU A 2 -8.69 9.15 -17.41
N HIS A 3 -8.11 10.20 -16.83
CA HIS A 3 -8.78 11.50 -16.63
C HIS A 3 -9.20 12.15 -17.97
N SER A 4 -8.36 12.07 -19.01
CA SER A 4 -8.70 12.59 -20.35
C SER A 4 -9.84 11.81 -21.03
N LEU A 5 -10.19 10.62 -20.54
CA LEU A 5 -11.35 9.85 -20.99
C LEU A 5 -12.63 10.17 -20.21
N GLY A 6 -12.62 11.18 -19.34
CA GLY A 6 -13.80 11.62 -18.58
C GLY A 6 -13.91 11.03 -17.17
N LEU A 7 -12.98 10.19 -16.72
CA LEU A 7 -13.00 9.69 -15.34
C LEU A 7 -12.66 10.82 -14.36
N ARG A 8 -13.42 10.89 -13.26
CA ARG A 8 -13.31 11.95 -12.24
C ARG A 8 -13.15 11.44 -10.81
N LYS A 9 -13.20 10.13 -10.59
CA LYS A 9 -13.05 9.52 -9.27
C LYS A 9 -12.07 8.37 -9.36
N PHE A 10 -11.02 8.42 -8.53
CA PHE A 10 -9.94 7.45 -8.57
C PHE A 10 -9.66 6.93 -7.16
N ALA A 11 -9.77 5.61 -6.99
CA ALA A 11 -9.27 4.91 -5.82
C ALA A 11 -7.84 4.45 -6.11
N ILE A 12 -6.87 4.96 -5.35
CA ILE A 12 -5.44 4.66 -5.50
C ILE A 12 -5.01 3.85 -4.28
N ALA A 13 -4.85 2.55 -4.49
CA ALA A 13 -4.44 1.63 -3.43
C ALA A 13 -2.92 1.67 -3.21
N GLY A 14 -2.52 1.86 -1.94
CA GLY A 14 -1.15 1.61 -1.51
C GLY A 14 -0.76 0.14 -1.59
N VAL A 15 0.52 -0.12 -1.44
CA VAL A 15 1.10 -1.47 -1.42
C VAL A 15 1.01 -2.02 0.01
N GLY A 16 0.46 -3.23 0.17
CA GLY A 16 0.44 -3.93 1.46
C GLY A 16 1.84 -4.32 1.96
N PRO A 17 1.95 -4.92 3.15
CA PRO A 17 3.23 -5.35 3.72
C PRO A 17 3.81 -6.54 2.94
N LEU A 18 4.48 -6.26 1.83
CA LEU A 18 4.99 -7.28 0.90
C LEU A 18 5.96 -8.25 1.56
N GLY A 19 6.70 -7.82 2.59
CA GLY A 19 7.60 -8.70 3.35
C GLY A 19 6.88 -9.81 4.12
N CYS A 20 5.55 -9.71 4.27
CA CYS A 20 4.73 -10.71 4.94
C CYS A 20 4.06 -11.71 3.98
N ILE A 21 4.26 -11.61 2.66
CA ILE A 21 3.61 -12.53 1.71
C ILE A 21 4.33 -13.89 1.69
N PRO A 22 3.62 -14.99 1.35
CA PRO A 22 4.19 -16.35 1.41
C PRO A 22 5.51 -16.51 0.65
N ASN A 23 5.64 -15.87 -0.52
CA ASN A 23 6.87 -15.93 -1.33
C ASN A 23 8.07 -15.23 -0.67
N GLN A 24 7.87 -14.17 0.11
CA GLN A 24 8.98 -13.52 0.83
C GLN A 24 9.37 -14.35 2.06
N LEU A 25 8.38 -14.88 2.78
CA LEU A 25 8.60 -15.78 3.92
C LEU A 25 9.28 -17.10 3.54
N ALA A 26 9.07 -17.59 2.32
CA ALA A 26 9.74 -18.80 1.83
C ALA A 26 11.19 -18.56 1.37
N LYS A 27 11.54 -17.31 1.03
CA LYS A 27 12.87 -16.93 0.50
C LYS A 27 13.83 -16.49 1.59
N GLU A 28 13.34 -15.70 2.52
CA GLU A 28 14.02 -15.45 3.79
C GLU A 28 13.92 -16.79 4.53
N ASP A 29 15.02 -17.46 4.88
CA ASP A 29 15.01 -18.76 5.56
C ASP A 29 14.51 -18.54 7.00
N VAL A 30 13.22 -18.24 7.14
CA VAL A 30 12.55 -18.02 8.41
C VAL A 30 12.30 -19.37 9.07
N ARG A 31 13.39 -20.06 9.36
CA ARG A 31 13.44 -21.04 10.42
C ARG A 31 13.49 -20.21 11.70
N ASN A 32 12.44 -20.30 12.52
CA ASN A 32 12.28 -19.68 13.86
C ASN A 32 11.33 -18.46 13.98
N GLY A 33 10.14 -18.48 13.36
CA GLY A 33 9.01 -17.63 13.79
C GLY A 33 9.07 -16.15 13.38
N SER A 34 9.22 -15.86 12.09
CA SER A 34 9.43 -14.52 11.48
C SER A 34 8.60 -13.38 12.04
N SER A 35 9.31 -12.29 12.31
CA SER A 35 8.99 -10.96 11.80
C SER A 35 9.14 -10.94 10.25
N CYS A 36 8.15 -10.44 9.52
CA CYS A 36 8.18 -10.27 8.06
C CYS A 36 9.50 -9.69 7.51
N ALA A 37 9.78 -9.89 6.20
CA ALA A 37 10.99 -9.38 5.56
C ALA A 37 11.07 -7.83 5.62
N ALA A 38 11.79 -7.31 6.62
CA ALA A 38 11.78 -5.88 6.97
C ALA A 38 12.21 -5.00 5.80
N ARG A 39 13.30 -5.37 5.10
CA ARG A 39 13.80 -4.65 3.94
C ARG A 39 12.75 -4.51 2.83
N VAL A 40 11.91 -5.52 2.63
CA VAL A 40 10.84 -5.50 1.63
C VAL A 40 9.72 -4.56 2.07
N ASN A 41 9.39 -4.57 3.36
CA ASN A 41 8.41 -3.66 3.94
C ASN A 41 8.88 -2.19 3.90
N ASP A 42 10.16 -1.91 4.18
CA ASP A 42 10.72 -0.55 4.11
C ASP A 42 10.59 0.03 2.70
N MET A 43 10.82 -0.79 1.67
CA MET A 43 10.61 -0.37 0.28
C MET A 43 9.13 -0.09 -0.03
N ALA A 44 8.21 -0.90 0.49
CA ALA A 44 6.78 -0.68 0.33
C ALA A 44 6.32 0.61 1.03
N ILE A 45 6.82 0.89 2.25
CA ILE A 45 6.54 2.11 3.00
C ILE A 45 7.06 3.34 2.24
N LEU A 46 8.31 3.31 1.75
CA LEU A 46 8.88 4.41 0.97
C LEU A 46 8.04 4.72 -0.27
N PHE A 47 7.63 3.68 -1.01
CA PHE A 47 6.75 3.82 -2.17
C PHE A 47 5.41 4.45 -1.79
N ASN A 48 4.77 3.96 -0.72
CA ASN A 48 3.47 4.44 -0.26
C ASN A 48 3.50 5.91 0.18
N ASN A 49 4.59 6.35 0.82
CA ASN A 49 4.78 7.76 1.18
C ASN A 49 4.80 8.65 -0.07
N GLY A 50 5.54 8.24 -1.11
CA GLY A 50 5.55 8.94 -2.39
C GLY A 50 4.20 8.92 -3.09
N LEU A 51 3.49 7.78 -3.05
CA LEU A 51 2.16 7.63 -3.64
C LEU A 51 1.12 8.53 -2.95
N ALA A 52 1.15 8.62 -1.62
CA ALA A 52 0.28 9.52 -0.87
C ALA A 52 0.56 11.00 -1.21
N SER A 53 1.83 11.38 -1.35
CA SER A 53 2.21 12.72 -1.82
C SER A 53 1.66 12.98 -3.23
N LEU A 54 1.82 12.03 -4.16
CA LEU A 54 1.31 12.14 -5.52
C LEU A 54 -0.22 12.28 -5.55
N VAL A 55 -0.95 11.58 -4.68
CA VAL A 55 -2.41 11.73 -4.56
C VAL A 55 -2.78 13.16 -4.15
N ASN A 56 -2.03 13.78 -3.22
CA ASN A 56 -2.24 15.18 -2.84
C ASN A 56 -1.95 16.13 -4.00
N ASP A 57 -0.87 15.89 -4.74
CA ASP A 57 -0.51 16.69 -5.92
C ASP A 57 -1.58 16.56 -7.02
N LEU A 58 -2.12 15.36 -7.24
CA LEU A 58 -3.20 15.13 -8.21
C LEU A 58 -4.47 15.89 -7.82
N ASN A 59 -4.89 15.84 -6.56
CA ASN A 59 -6.04 16.62 -6.09
C ASN A 59 -5.81 18.13 -6.20
N SER A 60 -4.56 18.60 -6.04
CA SER A 60 -4.21 20.02 -6.18
C SER A 60 -4.22 20.49 -7.65
N ASN A 61 -3.80 19.62 -8.57
CA ASN A 61 -3.68 19.95 -9.99
C ASN A 61 -4.96 19.70 -10.81
N HIS A 62 -5.91 18.93 -10.27
CA HIS A 62 -7.14 18.54 -10.96
C HIS A 62 -8.38 18.84 -10.11
N SER A 63 -8.79 20.11 -10.08
CA SER A 63 -9.97 20.55 -9.32
C SER A 63 -11.29 19.94 -9.78
N ASP A 64 -11.33 19.35 -10.99
CA ASP A 64 -12.50 18.67 -11.53
C ASP A 64 -12.60 17.19 -11.16
N ALA A 65 -11.58 16.61 -10.48
CA ALA A 65 -11.51 15.21 -10.13
C ALA A 65 -11.15 14.98 -8.65
N ALA A 66 -11.46 13.78 -8.15
CA ALA A 66 -11.14 13.35 -6.80
C ALA A 66 -10.27 12.09 -6.83
N PHE A 67 -9.16 12.13 -6.12
CA PHE A 67 -8.22 11.03 -5.95
C PHE A 67 -8.18 10.65 -4.47
N THR A 68 -8.49 9.40 -4.15
CA THR A 68 -8.50 8.89 -2.77
C THR A 68 -7.42 7.85 -2.61
N TYR A 69 -6.50 8.10 -1.68
CA TYR A 69 -5.51 7.11 -1.26
C TYR A 69 -6.14 6.08 -0.32
N ILE A 70 -5.88 4.80 -0.56
CA ILE A 70 -6.29 3.70 0.31
C ILE A 70 -5.04 3.12 0.98
N ASP A 71 -4.96 3.25 2.29
CA ASP A 71 -3.87 2.73 3.11
C ASP A 71 -3.99 1.21 3.32
N VAL A 72 -3.67 0.47 2.27
CA VAL A 72 -3.67 -1.00 2.28
C VAL A 72 -2.63 -1.56 3.25
N TYR A 73 -1.51 -0.85 3.45
CA TYR A 73 -0.46 -1.28 4.36
C TYR A 73 -0.98 -1.40 5.79
N ARG A 74 -1.68 -0.36 6.28
CA ARG A 74 -2.32 -0.39 7.60
C ARG A 74 -3.42 -1.45 7.68
N ILE A 75 -4.32 -1.51 6.69
CA ILE A 75 -5.44 -2.46 6.68
C ILE A 75 -4.95 -3.91 6.79
N VAL A 76 -3.97 -4.29 5.96
CA VAL A 76 -3.43 -5.65 5.99
C VAL A 76 -2.59 -5.87 7.24
N GLY A 77 -1.87 -4.85 7.72
CA GLY A 77 -1.14 -4.91 8.98
C GLY A 77 -2.06 -5.21 10.18
N GLU A 78 -3.24 -4.59 10.24
CA GLU A 78 -4.26 -4.87 11.25
C GLU A 78 -4.78 -6.31 11.17
N MET A 79 -5.04 -6.81 9.95
CA MET A 79 -5.45 -8.22 9.73
C MET A 79 -4.38 -9.21 10.21
N LEU A 80 -3.09 -8.90 9.99
CA LEU A 80 -1.98 -9.76 10.40
C LEU A 80 -1.75 -9.73 11.92
N ASN A 81 -1.87 -8.55 12.54
CA ASN A 81 -1.60 -8.36 13.96
C ASN A 81 -2.81 -8.65 14.87
N SER A 82 -4.02 -8.65 14.32
CA SER A 82 -5.27 -8.86 15.05
C SER A 82 -6.25 -9.70 14.20
N PRO A 83 -5.91 -10.95 13.86
CA PRO A 83 -6.73 -11.79 12.99
C PRO A 83 -8.11 -12.12 13.57
N ALA A 84 -8.30 -12.05 14.88
CA ALA A 84 -9.59 -12.31 15.52
C ALA A 84 -10.61 -11.17 15.37
N THR A 85 -10.19 -9.98 14.92
CA THR A 85 -11.07 -8.82 14.72
C THR A 85 -11.53 -8.64 13.27
N TYR A 86 -11.16 -9.56 12.37
CA TYR A 86 -11.51 -9.57 10.95
C TYR A 86 -12.11 -10.92 10.55
#